data_AF-A0A963HKV7-F1
#
_entry.id   AF-A0A963HKV7-F1
#
_cell.length_a   1.000
_cell.length_b   1.000
_cell.length_c   1.000
_cell.angle_alpha   90.00
_cell.angle_beta   90.00
_cell.angle_gamma   90.00
#
_symmetry.space_group_name_H-M   'P 1'
#
loop_
_entity.id
_entity.type
_entity.pdbx_description
1 polymer ?
#
loop_
_entity_poly.entity_id
_entity_poly.type
_entity_poly.pdbx_seq_one_letter_code
_entity_poly.pdbx_strand_id
1 'polypeptide(L)' 'MTIQHIITAREKDLGGFSVRRLLPYTKQRMVGPWIFFDHMGPAEFPAGEGINVRPHPHIN' A
#
# COMPACT_ATOMS: atom_id res chain seq x y z
N MET A 1 22.44 -14.35 -7.67
CA MET A 1 21.08 -14.07 -7.15
C MET A 1 20.16 -13.88 -8.35
N THR A 2 19.03 -14.58 -8.38
CA THR A 2 18.01 -14.44 -9.44
C THR A 2 16.81 -13.67 -8.91
N ILE A 3 16.31 -12.71 -9.70
CA ILE A 3 15.09 -11.98 -9.38
C ILE A 3 13.89 -12.91 -9.60
N GLN A 4 13.08 -13.12 -8.57
CA GLN A 4 11.89 -13.98 -8.66
C GLN A 4 10.74 -13.29 -9.42
N HIS A 5 10.46 -12.02 -9.06
CA HIS A 5 9.37 -11.24 -9.64
C HIS A 5 9.77 -9.78 -9.79
N ILE A 6 9.35 -9.17 -10.90
CA ILE A 6 9.24 -7.71 -11.04
C ILE A 6 7.75 -7.40 -10.99
N ILE A 7 7.30 -6.70 -9.95
CA ILE A 7 5.88 -6.45 -9.67
C ILE A 7 5.58 -4.98 -9.93
N THR A 8 4.67 -4.71 -10.87
CA THR A 8 4.09 -3.38 -11.05
C THR A 8 3.02 -3.17 -9.99
N ALA A 9 3.17 -2.11 -9.19
CA ALA A 9 2.20 -1.73 -8.17
C ALA A 9 0.85 -1.37 -8.79
N ARG A 10 -0.25 -1.60 -8.05
CA ARG A 10 -1.61 -1.28 -8.48
C ARG A 10 -2.16 -0.12 -7.66
N GLU A 11 -2.91 0.77 -8.29
CA GLU A 11 -3.55 1.88 -7.59
C GLU A 11 -4.68 1.38 -6.68
N LYS A 12 -4.74 1.92 -5.46
CA LYS A 12 -5.86 1.74 -4.53
C LYS A 12 -6.31 3.03 -3.88
N ASP A 13 -7.61 3.30 -3.98
CA ASP A 13 -8.27 4.40 -3.30
C ASP A 13 -8.50 4.06 -1.82
N LEU A 14 -8.16 5.02 -0.95
CA LEU A 14 -8.38 4.98 0.50
C LEU A 14 -9.50 5.93 0.96
N GLY A 15 -10.32 6.43 0.03
CA GLY A 15 -11.40 7.37 0.32
C GLY A 15 -10.94 8.82 0.17
N GLY A 16 -10.40 9.18 -0.99
CA GLY A 16 -9.94 10.54 -1.32
C GLY A 16 -8.42 10.65 -1.50
N PHE A 17 -7.70 9.54 -1.38
CA PHE A 17 -6.28 9.46 -1.73
C PHE A 17 -5.94 8.08 -2.29
N SER A 18 -5.18 8.08 -3.39
CA SER A 18 -4.70 6.86 -4.02
C SER A 18 -3.29 6.48 -3.55
N VAL A 19 -3.11 5.19 -3.27
CA VAL A 19 -1.81 4.59 -2.97
C VAL A 19 -1.43 3.58 -4.04
N ARG A 20 -0.14 3.24 -4.11
CA ARG A 20 0.36 2.17 -4.99
C ARG A 20 0.61 0.92 -4.16
N ARG A 21 -0.29 -0.06 -4.24
CA ARG A 21 -0.22 -1.34 -3.54
C ARG A 21 0.69 -2.33 -4.25
N LEU A 22 1.68 -2.84 -3.51
CA LEU A 22 2.64 -3.84 -3.98
C LEU A 22 2.38 -5.22 -3.36
N LEU A 23 2.01 -5.27 -2.08
CA LEU A 23 1.63 -6.51 -1.39
C LEU A 23 0.22 -6.39 -0.81
N PRO A 24 -0.58 -7.48 -0.86
CA PRO A 24 -0.25 -8.77 -1.44
C PRO A 24 -0.32 -8.77 -2.98
N TYR A 25 0.60 -9.51 -3.61
CA TYR A 25 0.54 -9.83 -5.05
C TYR A 25 0.18 -11.31 -5.23
N THR A 26 -0.61 -11.63 -6.26
CA THR A 26 -1.16 -12.99 -6.45
C THR A 26 -0.08 -14.08 -6.48
N LYS A 27 1.10 -13.81 -7.05
CA LYS A 27 2.23 -14.76 -7.12
C LYS A 27 3.23 -14.66 -5.95
N GLN A 28 3.14 -13.60 -5.14
CA GLN A 28 3.99 -13.36 -3.98
C GLN A 28 3.18 -12.59 -2.93
N ARG A 29 2.54 -13.32 -2.01
CA ARG A 29 1.63 -12.69 -1.03
C ARG A 29 2.37 -11.97 0.11
N MET A 30 3.59 -12.40 0.42
CA MET A 30 4.40 -11.88 1.52
C MET A 30 5.90 -11.94 1.18
N VAL A 31 6.72 -11.17 1.87
CA VAL A 31 8.20 -11.31 1.86
C VAL A 31 8.66 -11.48 3.30
N GLY A 32 9.08 -12.68 3.70
CA GLY A 32 9.31 -12.96 5.12
C GLY A 32 8.06 -12.58 5.95
N PRO A 33 8.17 -11.78 7.03
CA PRO A 33 7.01 -11.36 7.82
C PRO A 33 6.17 -10.22 7.20
N TRP A 34 6.57 -9.66 6.04
CA TRP A 34 5.90 -8.51 5.42
C TRP A 34 4.72 -8.97 4.56
N ILE A 35 3.48 -8.74 5.00
CA ILE A 35 2.25 -9.23 4.35
C ILE A 35 1.45 -8.16 3.58
N PHE A 36 1.80 -6.89 3.76
CA PHE A 36 1.09 -5.74 3.19
C PHE A 36 2.06 -4.60 2.92
N PHE A 37 1.91 -3.91 1.79
CA PHE A 37 2.75 -2.76 1.44
C PHE A 37 2.03 -1.83 0.46
N ASP A 38 1.82 -0.59 0.90
CA ASP A 38 1.34 0.52 0.10
C ASP A 38 2.41 1.63 0.05
N HIS A 39 2.76 2.08 -1.15
CA HIS A 39 3.54 3.31 -1.32
C HIS A 39 2.56 4.49 -1.43
N MET A 40 2.60 5.37 -0.43
CA MET A 40 1.79 6.59 -0.36
C MET A 40 2.60 7.77 -0.92
N GLY A 41 2.09 8.45 -1.94
CA GLY A 41 2.71 9.66 -2.49
C GLY A 41 3.81 9.43 -3.55
N PRO A 42 4.65 10.45 -3.83
CA PRO A 42 4.73 11.73 -3.10
C PRO A 42 3.42 12.53 -3.20
N ALA A 43 3.06 13.22 -2.12
CA ALA A 43 1.84 14.01 -2.03
C ALA A 43 2.08 15.20 -1.08
N GLU A 44 1.53 16.35 -1.44
CA GLU A 44 1.51 17.55 -0.60
C GLU A 44 0.05 17.86 -0.27
N PHE A 45 -0.23 18.14 0.99
CA PHE A 45 -1.56 18.48 1.47
C PHE A 45 -1.50 19.84 2.17
N PRO A 46 -2.44 20.76 1.90
CA PRO A 46 -2.67 21.91 2.75
C PRO A 46 -2.96 21.49 4.20
N ALA A 47 -2.73 22.41 5.14
CA ALA A 47 -3.04 22.17 6.54
C ALA A 47 -4.53 21.82 6.72
N GLY A 48 -4.81 20.66 7.33
CA GLY A 48 -6.17 20.17 7.57
C GLY A 48 -6.77 19.29 6.46
N GLU A 49 -6.10 19.15 5.31
CA GLU A 49 -6.61 18.40 4.15
C GLU A 49 -5.85 17.07 3.90
N GLY A 50 -5.15 16.59 4.92
CA GLY A 50 -4.49 15.29 4.88
C GLY A 50 -5.48 14.11 4.86
N ILE A 51 -4.95 12.91 4.60
CA ILE A 51 -5.72 11.67 4.60
C ILE A 51 -6.26 11.38 6.00
N ASN A 52 -7.57 11.15 6.10
CA ASN A 52 -8.23 10.78 7.36
C ASN A 52 -8.80 9.36 7.27
N VAL A 53 -8.02 8.37 7.71
CA VAL A 53 -8.43 6.97 7.69
C VAL A 53 -9.39 6.68 8.85
N ARG A 54 -10.60 6.22 8.53
CA ARG A 54 -11.62 5.88 9.53
C ARG A 54 -11.15 4.76 10.49
N PRO A 55 -11.66 4.70 11.73
CA PRO A 55 -11.35 3.62 12.67
C PRO A 55 -11.56 2.24 12.04
N HIS A 56 -10.56 1.37 12.15
CA HIS A 56 -10.61 0.01 11.63
C HIS A 56 -9.73 -0.93 12.49
N PRO A 57 -10.18 -2.17 12.75
CA PRO A 57 -9.42 -3.11 13.57
C PRO A 57 -8.33 -3.84 12.77
N HIS A 58 -7.31 -4.31 13.48
CA HIS A 58 -6.31 -5.27 12.99
C HIS A 58 -6.20 -6.42 13.99
N ILE A 59 -6.00 -7.63 13.49
CA ILE A 59 -5.69 -8.84 14.27
C ILE A 59 -4.56 -9.59 13.55
N ASN A 60 -3.87 -10.46 14.27
CA ASN A 60 -2.87 -11.36 13.71
C ASN A 60 -3.46 -12.73 13.38
#